data_AF-A0A4Q3IDE8-F1
#
_entry.id   AF-A0A4Q3IDE8-F1
#
_cell.length_a   1.000
_cell.length_b   1.000
_cell.length_c   1.000
_cell.angle_alpha   90.00
_cell.angle_beta   90.00
_cell.angle_gamma   90.00
#
_symmetry.space_group_name_H-M   'P 1'
#
loop_
_entity.id
_entity.type
_entity.pdbx_description
1 polymer ?
#
loop_
_entity_poly.entity_id
_entity_poly.type
_entity_poly.pdbx_seq_one_letter_code
_entity_poly.pdbx_strand_id
1 'polypeptide(L)'
;MTLTLPGLRDLVARCLLGLAFLHVPLLALASLAQAGDGLIPGLSALMLALAALIAYRSAGATLIAQFAIAIALIGQVSILVAVFSGHPWQPDMHMYYFAVLALLAGFCDWRPIILGAALTAAHHLILQFVLPAAVFYQGGNLLRVLLHAVIVVVETAFLAVIALMTARIFAQTEANLRRAEEVAERERLAGERERALADDAGARAQRLRAMVENFRDEMDGAMAILDKASEAMQVDARGLTGASERARQQIASVSRNSNEMTTSIEQTAAASQELASSIAEIGRNVSQTADSSQSAARLARAASTEIEALARTGESVGAVVEIIR
;
A
#
# COMPACT_ATOMS: atom_id res chain seq x y z
N MET A 1 -13.67 -17.04 31.54
CA MET A 1 -15.00 -17.60 31.23
C MET A 1 -16.02 -16.53 31.59
N THR A 2 -16.57 -15.81 30.61
CA THR A 2 -17.59 -14.78 30.87
C THR A 2 -18.90 -15.50 31.19
N LEU A 3 -19.40 -15.33 32.42
CA LEU A 3 -20.64 -15.97 32.85
C LEU A 3 -21.81 -15.27 32.15
N THR A 4 -22.47 -15.94 31.21
CA THR A 4 -23.67 -15.41 30.53
C THR A 4 -24.93 -15.72 31.34
N LEU A 5 -26.01 -14.97 31.14
CA LEU A 5 -27.29 -15.24 31.82
C LEU A 5 -27.82 -16.67 31.57
N PRO A 6 -27.79 -17.22 30.33
CA PRO A 6 -28.12 -18.62 30.09
C PRO A 6 -27.18 -19.59 30.82
N GLY A 7 -25.88 -19.29 30.87
CA GLY A 7 -24.90 -20.10 31.58
C GLY A 7 -25.13 -20.12 33.10
N LEU A 8 -25.49 -18.98 33.70
CA LEU A 8 -25.87 -18.89 35.10
C LEU A 8 -27.13 -19.72 35.40
N ARG A 9 -28.17 -19.59 34.56
CA ARG A 9 -29.42 -20.36 34.70
C ARG A 9 -29.17 -21.86 34.64
N ASP A 10 -28.28 -22.30 33.75
CA ASP A 10 -27.90 -23.70 33.62
C ASP A 10 -27.12 -24.22 34.83
N LEU A 11 -26.19 -23.41 35.36
CA LEU A 11 -25.50 -23.72 36.61
C LEU A 11 -26.48 -23.87 37.78
N VAL A 12 -27.38 -22.90 37.96
CA VAL A 12 -28.39 -22.93 39.02
C VAL A 12 -29.32 -24.13 38.85
N ALA A 13 -29.79 -24.43 37.64
CA ALA A 13 -30.61 -25.61 37.39
C ALA A 13 -29.93 -26.91 37.83
N ARG A 14 -28.64 -27.09 37.50
CA ARG A 14 -27.88 -28.27 37.94
C ARG A 14 -27.71 -28.34 39.46
N CYS A 15 -27.40 -27.22 40.11
CA CYS A 15 -27.27 -27.16 41.56
C CYS A 15 -28.59 -27.51 42.26
N LEU A 16 -29.70 -26.93 41.81
CA LEU A 16 -31.03 -27.17 42.37
C LEU A 16 -31.57 -28.57 42.09
N LEU A 17 -31.25 -29.16 40.93
CA LEU A 17 -31.52 -30.58 40.67
C LEU A 17 -30.69 -31.47 41.60
N GLY A 18 -29.41 -31.16 41.80
CA GLY A 18 -28.57 -31.85 42.78
C GLY A 18 -29.17 -31.81 44.18
N LEU A 19 -29.67 -30.64 44.61
CA LEU A 19 -30.40 -30.48 45.85
C LEU A 19 -31.69 -31.32 45.90
N ALA A 20 -32.48 -31.32 44.81
CA ALA A 20 -33.70 -32.10 44.73
C ALA A 20 -33.43 -33.62 44.84
N PHE A 21 -32.33 -34.12 44.29
CA PHE A 21 -31.91 -35.52 44.47
C PHE A 21 -31.33 -35.78 45.87
N LEU A 22 -30.66 -34.80 46.48
CA LEU A 22 -30.19 -34.91 47.86
C LEU A 22 -31.35 -35.00 48.86
N HIS A 23 -32.48 -34.35 48.58
CA HIS A 23 -33.69 -34.47 49.40
C HIS A 23 -34.29 -35.87 49.41
N VAL A 24 -34.04 -36.71 48.39
CA VAL A 24 -34.60 -38.06 48.31
C VAL A 24 -34.15 -38.95 49.48
N PRO A 25 -32.84 -39.22 49.68
CA PRO A 25 -32.38 -39.98 50.83
C PRO A 25 -32.66 -39.25 52.15
N LEU A 26 -32.60 -37.91 52.17
CA LEU A 26 -32.90 -37.12 53.37
C LEU A 26 -34.33 -37.38 53.86
N LEU A 27 -35.32 -37.30 52.96
CA LEU A 27 -36.73 -37.51 53.29
C LEU A 27 -37.04 -38.96 53.69
N ALA A 28 -36.41 -39.93 53.01
CA ALA A 28 -36.55 -41.34 53.39
C ALA A 28 -36.00 -41.58 54.81
N LEU A 29 -34.80 -41.07 55.11
CA LEU A 29 -34.17 -41.22 56.42
C LEU A 29 -34.92 -40.45 57.52
N ALA A 30 -35.36 -39.23 57.25
CA ALA A 30 -36.14 -38.43 58.20
C ALA A 30 -37.45 -39.12 58.57
N SER A 31 -38.13 -39.71 57.59
CA SER A 31 -39.38 -40.44 57.84
C SER A 31 -39.15 -41.74 58.62
N LEU A 32 -38.06 -42.47 58.37
CA LEU A 32 -37.68 -43.63 59.18
C LEU A 32 -37.36 -43.24 60.64
N ALA A 33 -36.64 -42.13 60.84
CA ALA A 33 -36.27 -41.63 62.16
C ALA A 33 -37.49 -41.22 62.99
N GLN A 34 -38.57 -40.79 62.33
CA GLN A 34 -39.85 -40.42 62.93
C GLN A 34 -40.80 -41.63 63.14
N ALA A 35 -40.29 -42.86 63.02
CA ALA A 35 -41.06 -44.11 63.07
C ALA A 35 -42.20 -44.21 62.03
N GLY A 36 -42.10 -43.47 60.91
CA GLY A 36 -43.02 -43.53 59.79
C GLY A 36 -42.56 -44.48 58.67
N ASP A 37 -43.41 -44.67 57.66
CA ASP A 37 -43.05 -45.42 56.45
C ASP A 37 -42.12 -44.57 55.57
N GLY A 38 -40.81 -44.78 55.71
CA GLY A 38 -39.79 -44.04 54.96
C GLY A 38 -39.83 -44.20 53.45
N LEU A 39 -40.56 -45.20 52.94
CA LEU A 39 -40.60 -45.48 51.52
C LEU A 39 -41.46 -44.45 50.76
N ILE A 40 -42.61 -44.06 51.33
CA ILE A 40 -43.58 -43.19 50.63
C ILE A 40 -43.03 -41.76 50.44
N PRO A 41 -42.50 -41.06 51.47
CA PRO A 41 -41.89 -39.74 51.29
C PRO A 41 -40.68 -39.77 50.36
N GLY A 42 -39.84 -40.81 50.46
CA GLY A 42 -38.68 -40.99 49.59
C GLY A 42 -39.06 -41.17 48.12
N LEU A 43 -40.00 -42.07 47.81
CA LEU A 43 -40.47 -42.30 46.44
C LEU A 43 -41.17 -41.08 45.85
N SER A 44 -41.96 -40.37 46.66
CA SER A 44 -42.62 -39.13 46.24
C SER A 44 -41.60 -38.03 45.90
N ALA A 45 -40.57 -37.88 46.74
CA ALA A 45 -39.47 -36.96 46.49
C ALA A 45 -38.68 -37.33 45.22
N LEU A 46 -38.43 -38.62 45.00
CA LEU A 46 -37.74 -39.13 43.82
C LEU A 46 -38.55 -38.86 42.55
N MET A 47 -39.87 -39.10 42.59
CA MET A 47 -40.75 -38.85 41.44
C MET A 47 -40.76 -37.37 41.05
N LEU A 48 -40.82 -36.46 42.02
CA LEU A 48 -40.71 -35.01 41.78
C LEU A 48 -39.34 -34.62 41.21
N ALA A 49 -38.24 -35.15 41.76
CA ALA A 49 -36.89 -34.88 41.27
C ALA A 49 -36.66 -35.41 39.84
N LEU A 50 -37.17 -36.60 39.53
CA LEU A 50 -37.12 -37.18 38.18
C LEU A 50 -37.94 -36.38 37.18
N ALA A 51 -39.15 -35.94 37.56
CA ALA A 51 -39.96 -35.07 36.70
C ALA A 51 -39.23 -33.76 36.37
N ALA A 52 -38.60 -33.12 37.36
CA ALA A 52 -37.78 -31.93 37.16
C ALA A 52 -36.55 -32.20 36.29
N LEU A 53 -35.88 -33.35 36.48
CA LEU A 53 -34.75 -33.76 35.65
C LEU A 53 -35.15 -33.99 34.19
N ILE A 54 -36.28 -34.66 33.95
CA ILE A 54 -36.82 -34.90 32.60
C ILE A 54 -37.11 -33.56 31.91
N ALA A 55 -37.75 -32.62 32.61
CA ALA A 55 -38.02 -31.28 32.07
C ALA A 55 -36.74 -30.51 31.73
N TYR A 56 -35.71 -30.59 32.59
CA TYR A 56 -34.41 -29.97 32.32
C TYR A 56 -33.66 -30.65 31.18
N ARG A 57 -33.70 -31.98 31.08
CA ARG A 57 -33.06 -32.75 30.00
C ARG A 57 -33.72 -32.49 28.65
N SER A 58 -35.04 -32.27 28.61
CA SER A 58 -35.80 -32.06 27.37
C SER A 58 -35.75 -30.61 26.88
N ALA A 59 -35.78 -29.63 27.78
CA ALA A 59 -35.94 -28.22 27.43
C ALA A 59 -34.77 -27.32 27.87
N GLY A 60 -33.70 -27.88 28.48
CA GLY A 60 -32.63 -27.09 29.09
C GLY A 60 -33.13 -26.22 30.25
N ALA A 61 -32.33 -25.23 30.68
CA ALA A 61 -32.72 -24.30 31.76
C ALA A 61 -33.77 -23.23 31.35
N THR A 62 -34.71 -23.61 30.48
CA THR A 62 -35.86 -22.78 30.07
C THR A 62 -36.88 -22.66 31.20
N LEU A 63 -37.89 -21.81 30.99
CA LEU A 63 -38.94 -21.55 31.98
C LEU A 63 -39.67 -22.84 32.43
N ILE A 64 -39.86 -23.79 31.50
CA ILE A 64 -40.52 -25.07 31.79
C ILE A 64 -39.72 -25.86 32.84
N ALA A 65 -38.41 -26.00 32.65
CA ALA A 65 -37.55 -26.69 33.61
C ALA A 65 -37.45 -25.94 34.93
N GLN A 66 -37.39 -24.60 34.91
CA GLN A 66 -37.37 -23.79 36.12
C GLN A 66 -38.65 -23.97 36.95
N PHE A 67 -39.81 -24.03 36.30
CA PHE A 67 -41.08 -24.34 36.96
C PHE A 67 -41.12 -25.76 37.52
N ALA A 68 -40.65 -26.74 36.75
CA ALA A 68 -40.59 -28.12 37.22
C ALA A 68 -39.67 -28.27 38.45
N ILE A 69 -38.52 -27.59 38.47
CA ILE A 69 -37.60 -27.54 39.62
C ILE A 69 -38.26 -26.85 40.81
N ALA A 70 -38.94 -25.71 40.60
CA ALA A 70 -39.65 -25.01 41.67
C ALA A 70 -40.76 -25.88 42.28
N ILE A 71 -41.59 -26.53 41.46
CA ILE A 71 -42.64 -27.45 41.89
C ILE A 71 -42.03 -28.61 42.68
N ALA A 72 -40.93 -29.21 42.19
CA ALA A 72 -40.28 -30.32 42.86
C ALA A 72 -39.74 -29.93 44.25
N LEU A 73 -39.00 -28.82 44.34
CA LEU A 73 -38.42 -28.37 45.61
C LEU A 73 -39.49 -27.95 46.61
N ILE A 74 -40.50 -27.17 46.20
CA ILE A 74 -41.61 -26.77 47.08
C ILE A 74 -42.39 -28.01 47.54
N GLY A 75 -42.66 -28.96 46.64
CA GLY A 75 -43.32 -30.22 46.97
C GLY A 75 -42.50 -31.06 47.97
N GLN A 76 -41.18 -31.16 47.79
CA GLN A 76 -40.30 -31.87 48.72
C GLN A 76 -40.24 -31.20 50.10
N VAL A 77 -40.24 -29.86 50.18
CA VAL A 77 -40.34 -29.15 51.46
C VAL A 77 -41.68 -29.44 52.13
N SER A 78 -42.79 -29.45 51.38
CA SER A 78 -44.11 -29.83 51.92
C SER A 78 -44.13 -31.24 52.50
N ILE A 79 -43.48 -32.19 51.84
CA ILE A 79 -43.34 -33.56 52.36
C ILE A 79 -42.49 -33.56 53.64
N LEU A 80 -41.39 -32.78 53.68
CA LEU A 80 -40.52 -32.68 54.85
C LEU A 80 -41.27 -32.12 56.07
N VAL A 81 -42.04 -31.06 55.89
CA VAL A 81 -42.86 -30.46 56.97
C VAL A 81 -43.90 -31.46 57.48
N ALA A 82 -44.50 -32.26 56.59
CA ALA A 82 -45.45 -33.30 56.97
C ALA A 82 -44.78 -34.46 57.74
N VAL A 83 -43.58 -34.88 57.36
CA VAL A 83 -42.80 -35.91 58.07
C VAL A 83 -42.49 -35.48 59.52
N PHE A 84 -42.26 -34.18 59.73
CA PHE A 84 -42.05 -33.61 61.06
C PHE A 84 -43.35 -33.19 61.78
N SER A 85 -44.53 -33.61 61.30
CA SER A 85 -45.81 -33.30 61.95
C SER A 85 -45.81 -33.69 63.43
N GLY A 86 -46.09 -32.71 64.30
CA GLY A 86 -46.10 -32.89 65.76
C GLY A 86 -44.71 -32.92 66.42
N HIS A 87 -43.62 -32.92 65.65
CA HIS A 87 -42.26 -32.82 66.17
C HIS A 87 -41.90 -31.35 66.46
N PRO A 88 -41.12 -31.04 67.52
CA PRO A 88 -40.72 -29.66 67.84
C PRO A 88 -40.00 -28.91 66.71
N TRP A 89 -39.33 -29.63 65.80
CA TRP A 89 -38.63 -29.06 64.62
C TRP A 89 -39.53 -28.77 63.41
N GLN A 90 -40.83 -29.08 63.49
CA GLN A 90 -41.77 -28.79 62.40
C GLN A 90 -41.74 -27.32 61.95
N PRO A 91 -41.71 -26.31 62.86
CA PRO A 91 -41.61 -24.91 62.48
C PRO A 91 -40.29 -24.58 61.78
N ASP A 92 -39.18 -25.21 62.18
CA ASP A 92 -37.87 -25.01 61.56
C ASP A 92 -37.84 -25.58 60.14
N MET A 93 -38.42 -26.78 59.93
CA MET A 93 -38.57 -27.34 58.58
C MET A 93 -39.49 -26.48 57.70
N HIS A 94 -40.47 -25.82 58.31
CA HIS A 94 -41.36 -24.87 57.62
C HIS A 94 -40.61 -23.63 57.14
N MET A 95 -39.58 -23.17 57.85
CA MET A 95 -38.75 -22.06 57.38
C MET A 95 -37.98 -22.41 56.09
N TYR A 96 -37.87 -23.69 55.75
CA TYR A 96 -37.15 -24.13 54.56
C TYR A 96 -37.81 -23.66 53.25
N TYR A 97 -39.11 -23.31 53.27
CA TYR A 97 -39.76 -22.66 52.11
C TYR A 97 -39.07 -21.34 51.73
N PHE A 98 -38.72 -20.49 52.71
CA PHE A 98 -38.03 -19.21 52.48
C PHE A 98 -36.67 -19.44 51.81
N ALA A 99 -35.90 -20.41 52.30
CA ALA A 99 -34.62 -20.77 51.69
C ALA A 99 -34.79 -21.28 50.25
N VAL A 100 -35.80 -22.12 49.96
CA VAL A 100 -36.07 -22.55 48.59
C VAL A 100 -36.49 -21.38 47.69
N LEU A 101 -37.34 -20.46 48.15
CA LEU A 101 -37.70 -19.26 47.40
C LEU A 101 -36.48 -18.38 47.10
N ALA A 102 -35.60 -18.18 48.07
CA ALA A 102 -34.34 -17.47 47.88
C ALA A 102 -33.42 -18.16 46.87
N LEU A 103 -33.31 -19.48 46.92
CA LEU A 103 -32.54 -20.28 45.96
C LEU A 103 -33.09 -20.15 44.52
N LEU A 104 -34.41 -20.10 44.36
CA LEU A 104 -35.05 -19.88 43.05
C LEU A 104 -34.71 -18.52 42.44
N ALA A 105 -34.38 -17.50 43.25
CA ALA A 105 -33.91 -16.21 42.75
C ALA A 105 -32.60 -16.31 41.96
N GLY A 106 -31.82 -17.38 42.16
CA GLY A 106 -30.61 -17.68 41.38
C GLY A 106 -30.87 -17.79 39.87
N PHE A 107 -32.08 -18.17 39.43
CA PHE A 107 -32.43 -18.19 38.01
C PHE A 107 -32.45 -16.81 37.36
N CYS A 108 -32.39 -15.72 38.15
CA CYS A 108 -32.57 -14.36 37.68
C CYS A 108 -33.85 -14.25 36.84
N ASP A 109 -34.90 -14.91 37.31
CA ASP A 109 -36.23 -14.91 36.72
C ASP A 109 -37.23 -14.85 37.87
N TRP A 110 -38.15 -13.90 37.81
CA TRP A 110 -39.12 -13.68 38.88
C TRP A 110 -40.25 -14.73 38.84
N ARG A 111 -40.49 -15.36 37.68
CA ARG A 111 -41.65 -16.24 37.48
C ARG A 111 -41.59 -17.51 38.33
N PRO A 112 -40.46 -18.25 38.45
CA PRO A 112 -40.37 -19.41 39.32
C PRO A 112 -40.53 -19.05 40.80
N ILE A 113 -40.12 -17.85 41.20
CA ILE A 113 -40.26 -17.34 42.57
C ILE A 113 -41.75 -17.12 42.89
N ILE A 114 -42.48 -16.42 42.00
CA ILE A 114 -43.93 -16.21 42.16
C ILE A 114 -44.68 -17.54 42.15
N LEU A 115 -44.31 -18.47 41.25
CA LEU A 115 -44.90 -19.81 41.23
C LEU A 115 -44.68 -20.53 42.56
N GLY A 116 -43.44 -20.53 43.07
CA GLY A 116 -43.11 -21.15 44.35
C GLY A 116 -43.92 -20.55 45.51
N ALA A 117 -43.98 -19.22 45.60
CA ALA A 117 -44.74 -18.52 46.62
C ALA A 117 -46.24 -18.82 46.54
N ALA A 118 -46.80 -18.87 45.32
CA ALA A 118 -48.20 -19.23 45.09
C ALA A 118 -48.51 -20.68 45.48
N LEU A 119 -47.63 -21.63 45.14
CA LEU A 119 -47.75 -23.03 45.55
C LEU A 119 -47.70 -23.19 47.06
N THR A 120 -46.76 -22.50 47.71
CA THR A 120 -46.66 -22.46 49.18
C THR A 120 -47.94 -21.89 49.78
N ALA A 121 -48.41 -20.72 49.32
CA ALA A 121 -49.63 -20.10 49.82
C ALA A 121 -50.86 -21.02 49.64
N ALA A 122 -51.02 -21.65 48.48
CA ALA A 122 -52.09 -22.60 48.21
C ALA A 122 -52.00 -23.82 49.15
N HIS A 123 -50.82 -24.39 49.34
CA HIS A 123 -50.58 -25.49 50.26
C HIS A 123 -51.00 -25.14 51.69
N HIS A 124 -50.60 -23.96 52.19
CA HIS A 124 -50.91 -23.52 53.55
C HIS A 124 -52.40 -23.25 53.72
N LEU A 125 -53.02 -22.58 52.76
CA LEU A 125 -54.45 -22.25 52.81
C LEU A 125 -55.32 -23.50 52.74
N ILE A 126 -55.01 -24.45 51.86
CA ILE A 126 -55.79 -25.69 51.70
C ILE A 126 -55.63 -26.58 52.94
N LEU A 127 -54.39 -26.84 53.38
CA LEU A 127 -54.16 -27.75 54.50
C LEU A 127 -54.56 -27.16 55.85
N GLN A 128 -54.61 -25.83 56.01
CA GLN A 128 -55.23 -25.16 57.16
C GLN A 128 -56.67 -25.62 57.42
N PHE A 129 -57.41 -26.05 56.39
CA PHE A 129 -58.78 -26.55 56.54
C PHE A 129 -58.87 -28.08 56.49
N VAL A 130 -58.04 -28.75 55.69
CA VAL A 130 -58.14 -30.20 55.47
C VAL A 130 -57.32 -31.02 56.47
N LEU A 131 -56.06 -30.63 56.72
CA LEU A 131 -55.13 -31.36 57.59
C LEU A 131 -54.15 -30.40 58.27
N PRO A 132 -54.59 -29.63 59.29
CA PRO A 132 -53.79 -28.53 59.85
C PRO A 132 -52.48 -28.99 60.47
N ALA A 133 -52.45 -30.21 61.04
CA ALA A 133 -51.27 -30.80 61.66
C ALA A 133 -50.12 -31.00 60.66
N ALA A 134 -50.40 -31.16 59.37
CA ALA A 134 -49.36 -31.34 58.35
C ALA A 134 -48.58 -30.05 58.05
N VAL A 135 -49.05 -28.89 58.51
CA VAL A 135 -48.43 -27.58 58.25
C VAL A 135 -48.13 -26.81 59.54
N PHE A 136 -48.99 -26.90 60.55
CA PHE A 136 -48.89 -26.13 61.78
C PHE A 136 -48.64 -26.99 63.00
N TYR A 137 -47.53 -26.70 63.68
CA TYR A 137 -47.24 -27.22 65.01
C TYR A 137 -48.34 -26.82 66.00
N GLN A 138 -48.99 -27.81 66.63
CA GLN A 138 -50.11 -27.66 67.59
C GLN A 138 -51.41 -27.05 67.05
N GLY A 139 -51.62 -27.06 65.72
CA GLY A 139 -52.89 -26.65 65.10
C GLY A 139 -52.84 -25.29 64.38
N GLY A 140 -53.82 -25.05 63.49
CA GLY A 140 -53.84 -23.88 62.63
C GLY A 140 -54.40 -22.62 63.32
N ASN A 141 -53.83 -21.45 63.02
CA ASN A 141 -54.27 -20.15 63.52
C ASN A 141 -54.29 -19.14 62.37
N LEU A 142 -55.48 -18.61 62.04
CA LEU A 142 -55.66 -17.66 60.93
C LEU A 142 -54.78 -16.41 61.05
N LEU A 143 -54.54 -15.91 62.26
CA LEU A 143 -53.67 -14.75 62.48
C LEU A 143 -52.20 -15.08 62.17
N ARG A 144 -51.77 -16.31 62.46
CA ARG A 144 -50.44 -16.81 62.08
C ARG A 144 -50.30 -16.95 60.57
N VAL A 145 -51.34 -17.45 59.89
CA VAL A 145 -51.37 -17.54 58.42
C VAL A 145 -51.29 -16.16 57.78
N LEU A 146 -52.06 -15.19 58.30
CA LEU A 146 -52.04 -13.82 57.80
C LEU A 146 -50.66 -13.17 57.99
N LEU A 147 -50.05 -13.33 59.18
CA LEU A 147 -48.69 -12.86 59.45
C LEU A 147 -47.68 -13.48 58.47
N HIS A 148 -47.73 -14.79 58.26
CA HIS A 148 -46.85 -15.48 57.31
C HIS A 148 -47.07 -15.03 55.88
N ALA A 149 -48.33 -14.83 55.47
CA ALA A 149 -48.66 -14.34 54.14
C ALA A 149 -48.04 -12.96 53.86
N VAL A 150 -48.08 -12.04 54.83
CA VAL A 150 -47.42 -10.73 54.70
C VAL A 150 -45.91 -10.89 54.56
N ILE A 151 -45.27 -11.75 55.37
CA ILE A 151 -43.83 -12.01 55.29
C ILE A 151 -43.44 -12.57 53.90
N VAL A 152 -44.15 -13.58 53.42
CA VAL A 152 -43.90 -14.20 52.10
C VAL A 152 -44.12 -13.19 50.96
N VAL A 153 -45.12 -12.32 51.06
CA VAL A 153 -45.34 -11.26 50.04
C VAL A 153 -44.16 -10.30 50.00
N VAL A 154 -43.68 -9.84 51.15
CA VAL A 154 -42.53 -8.91 51.22
C VAL A 154 -41.26 -9.56 50.68
N GLU A 155 -40.98 -10.80 51.11
CA GLU A 155 -39.81 -11.55 50.63
C GLU A 155 -39.87 -11.80 49.12
N THR A 156 -41.01 -12.31 48.63
CA THR A 156 -41.21 -12.62 47.21
C THR A 156 -41.05 -11.38 46.34
N ALA A 157 -41.58 -10.24 46.78
CA ALA A 157 -41.43 -8.98 46.07
C ALA A 157 -39.95 -8.55 45.99
N PHE A 158 -39.22 -8.63 47.11
CA PHE A 158 -37.80 -8.30 47.13
C PHE A 158 -36.96 -9.22 46.23
N LEU A 159 -37.16 -10.54 46.33
CA LEU A 159 -36.46 -11.52 45.49
C LEU A 159 -36.78 -11.34 43.99
N ALA A 160 -38.04 -11.05 43.65
CA ALA A 160 -38.45 -10.77 42.27
C ALA A 160 -37.76 -9.52 41.71
N VAL A 161 -37.65 -8.44 42.51
CA VAL A 161 -36.93 -7.22 42.11
C VAL A 161 -35.44 -7.50 41.88
N ILE A 162 -34.79 -8.23 42.79
CA ILE A 162 -33.37 -8.60 42.64
C ILE A 162 -33.15 -9.48 41.40
N ALA A 163 -34.04 -10.44 41.14
CA ALA A 163 -33.98 -11.28 39.94
C ALA A 163 -34.10 -10.45 38.65
N LEU A 164 -35.02 -9.48 38.62
CA LEU A 164 -35.19 -8.55 37.50
C LEU A 164 -33.98 -7.64 37.31
N MET A 165 -33.45 -7.06 38.39
CA MET A 165 -32.27 -6.19 38.35
C MET A 165 -31.05 -6.94 37.84
N THR A 166 -30.80 -8.13 38.38
CA THR A 166 -29.67 -8.98 37.97
C THR A 166 -29.78 -9.36 36.48
N ALA A 167 -30.97 -9.77 36.01
CA ALA A 167 -31.20 -10.06 34.60
C ALA A 167 -30.93 -8.84 33.68
N ARG A 168 -31.32 -7.64 34.11
CA ARG A 168 -31.05 -6.39 33.38
C ARG A 168 -29.56 -6.07 33.33
N ILE A 169 -28.83 -6.27 34.42
CA ILE A 169 -27.38 -6.04 34.48
C ILE A 169 -26.65 -6.95 33.48
N PHE A 170 -27.02 -8.23 33.40
CA PHE A 170 -26.45 -9.14 32.39
C PHE A 170 -26.73 -8.66 30.97
N ALA A 171 -27.97 -8.26 30.66
CA ALA A 171 -28.33 -7.76 29.32
C ALA A 171 -27.58 -6.47 28.95
N GLN A 172 -27.40 -5.55 29.90
CA GLN A 172 -26.64 -4.32 29.70
C GLN A 172 -25.15 -4.60 29.50
N THR A 173 -24.58 -5.52 30.28
CA THR A 173 -23.17 -5.91 30.18
C THR A 173 -22.87 -6.52 28.81
N GLU A 174 -23.73 -7.40 28.32
CA GLU A 174 -23.59 -8.02 27.00
C GLU A 174 -23.74 -7.00 25.86
N ALA A 175 -24.64 -6.02 26.01
CA ALA A 175 -24.77 -4.92 25.04
C ALA A 175 -23.55 -3.99 25.05
N ASN A 176 -23.01 -3.68 26.23
CA ASN A 176 -21.83 -2.84 26.37
C ASN A 176 -20.57 -3.54 25.83
N LEU A 177 -20.42 -4.84 26.07
CA LEU A 177 -19.32 -5.63 25.51
C LEU A 177 -19.38 -5.64 23.98
N ARG A 178 -20.55 -5.90 23.39
CA ARG A 178 -20.73 -5.85 21.92
C ARG A 178 -20.38 -4.47 21.35
N ARG A 179 -20.80 -3.39 22.00
CA ARG A 179 -20.42 -2.02 21.58
C ARG A 179 -18.92 -1.77 21.70
N ALA A 180 -18.28 -2.25 22.76
CA ALA A 180 -16.84 -2.12 22.94
C ALA A 180 -16.06 -2.88 21.85
N GLU A 181 -16.51 -4.08 21.49
CA GLU A 181 -15.95 -4.86 20.38
C GLU A 181 -16.14 -4.16 19.03
N GLU A 182 -17.32 -3.61 18.75
CA GLU A 182 -17.60 -2.83 17.54
C GLU A 182 -16.72 -1.58 17.44
N VAL A 183 -16.51 -0.86 18.55
CA VAL A 183 -15.63 0.31 18.60
C VAL A 183 -14.18 -0.10 18.40
N ALA A 184 -13.71 -1.14 19.09
CA ALA A 184 -12.34 -1.63 18.95
C ALA A 184 -12.04 -2.08 17.51
N GLU A 185 -12.99 -2.75 16.85
CA GLU A 185 -12.84 -3.16 15.45
C GLU A 185 -12.84 -1.97 14.49
N ARG A 186 -13.68 -0.95 14.73
CA ARG A 186 -13.66 0.30 13.94
C ARG A 186 -12.33 1.03 14.06
N GLU A 187 -11.80 1.16 15.28
CA GLU A 187 -10.50 1.78 15.52
C GLU A 187 -9.37 0.98 14.86
N ARG A 188 -9.42 -0.36 14.92
CA ARG A 188 -8.46 -1.23 14.23
C ARG A 188 -8.47 -0.98 12.72
N LEU A 189 -9.65 -0.98 12.10
CA LEU A 189 -9.81 -0.73 10.66
C LEU A 189 -9.40 0.69 10.27
N ALA A 190 -9.68 1.68 11.12
CA ALA A 190 -9.24 3.07 10.90
C ALA A 190 -7.71 3.17 10.95
N GLY A 191 -7.07 2.57 11.95
CA GLY A 191 -5.61 2.53 12.07
C GLY A 191 -4.92 1.78 10.93
N GLU A 192 -5.51 0.70 10.43
CA GLU A 192 -5.01 -0.01 9.25
C GLU A 192 -5.09 0.83 7.98
N ARG A 193 -6.18 1.58 7.79
CA ARG A 193 -6.32 2.52 6.67
C ARG A 193 -5.31 3.66 6.76
N GLU A 194 -5.11 4.23 7.94
CA GLU A 194 -4.14 5.31 8.15
C GLU A 194 -2.72 4.83 7.84
N ARG A 195 -2.33 3.63 8.30
CA ARG A 195 -1.04 3.02 7.96
C ARG A 195 -0.88 2.79 6.46
N ALA A 196 -1.90 2.23 5.80
CA ALA A 196 -1.85 2.00 4.36
C ALA A 196 -1.70 3.31 3.56
N LEU A 197 -2.37 4.39 3.98
CA LEU A 197 -2.22 5.73 3.39
C LEU A 197 -0.82 6.30 3.62
N ALA A 198 -0.26 6.13 4.83
CA ALA A 198 1.10 6.57 5.15
C ALA A 198 2.15 5.80 4.33
N ASP A 199 1.97 4.49 4.16
CA ASP A 199 2.86 3.64 3.36
C ASP A 199 2.81 4.03 1.87
N ASP A 200 1.63 4.26 1.29
CA ASP A 200 1.51 4.72 -0.10
C ASP A 200 2.13 6.11 -0.30
N ALA A 201 1.88 7.04 0.63
CA ALA A 201 2.51 8.36 0.60
C ALA A 201 4.04 8.26 0.67
N GLY A 202 4.56 7.39 1.53
CA GLY A 202 5.99 7.09 1.64
C GLY A 202 6.58 6.52 0.35
N ALA A 203 5.91 5.53 -0.25
CA ALA A 203 6.32 4.94 -1.52
C ALA A 203 6.29 5.95 -2.68
N ARG A 204 5.27 6.83 -2.73
CA ARG A 204 5.16 7.90 -3.72
C ARG A 204 6.27 8.92 -3.57
N ALA A 205 6.59 9.32 -2.34
CA ALA A 205 7.70 10.24 -2.07
C ALA A 205 9.05 9.65 -2.51
N GLN A 206 9.29 8.35 -2.26
CA GLN A 206 10.50 7.66 -2.73
C GLN A 206 10.58 7.61 -4.26
N ARG A 207 9.48 7.26 -4.95
CA ARG A 207 9.42 7.28 -6.42
C ARG A 207 9.71 8.67 -6.99
N LEU A 208 9.18 9.72 -6.37
CA LEU A 208 9.43 11.09 -6.81
C LEU A 208 10.89 11.50 -6.60
N ARG A 209 11.50 11.14 -5.47
CA ARG A 209 12.94 11.38 -5.24
C ARG A 209 13.81 10.70 -6.29
N ALA A 210 13.55 9.43 -6.59
CA ALA A 210 14.28 8.70 -7.63
C ALA A 210 14.11 9.34 -9.02
N MET A 211 12.91 9.82 -9.38
CA MET A 211 12.70 10.55 -10.64
C MET A 211 13.49 11.87 -10.69
N VAL A 212 13.54 12.61 -9.58
CA VAL A 212 14.31 13.87 -9.51
C VAL A 212 15.81 13.61 -9.60
N GLU A 213 16.32 12.55 -8.97
CA GLU A 213 17.72 12.13 -9.07
C GLU A 213 18.08 11.75 -10.51
N ASN A 214 17.29 10.89 -11.16
CA ASN A 214 17.51 10.50 -12.55
C ASN A 214 17.46 11.71 -13.50
N PHE A 215 16.50 12.62 -13.31
CA PHE A 215 16.41 13.84 -14.12
C PHE A 215 17.65 14.72 -13.95
N ARG A 216 18.17 14.82 -12.73
CA ARG A 216 19.39 15.58 -12.45
C ARG A 216 20.59 14.96 -13.16
N ASP A 217 20.74 13.64 -13.12
CA ASP A 217 21.82 12.93 -13.80
C ASP A 217 21.74 13.10 -15.33
N GLU A 218 20.53 13.03 -15.91
CA GLU A 218 20.31 13.29 -17.33
C GLU A 218 20.65 14.74 -17.72
N MET A 219 20.26 15.72 -16.90
CA MET A 219 20.61 17.12 -17.11
C MET A 219 22.12 17.36 -17.05
N ASP A 220 22.81 16.80 -16.05
CA ASP A 220 24.26 16.90 -15.91
C ASP A 220 24.98 16.27 -17.12
N GLY A 221 24.49 15.12 -17.60
CA GLY A 221 24.98 14.48 -18.82
C GLY A 221 24.77 15.33 -20.09
N ALA A 222 23.57 15.90 -20.26
CA ALA A 222 23.26 16.77 -21.39
C ALA A 222 24.10 18.05 -21.39
N MET A 223 24.29 18.67 -20.22
CA MET A 223 25.16 19.84 -20.05
C MET A 223 26.62 19.52 -20.41
N ALA A 224 27.14 18.38 -19.98
CA ALA A 224 28.51 17.96 -20.33
C ALA A 224 28.71 17.73 -21.85
N ILE A 225 27.68 17.24 -22.55
CA ILE A 225 27.70 17.11 -24.01
C ILE A 225 27.69 18.50 -24.67
N LEU A 226 26.85 19.42 -24.17
CA LEU A 226 26.76 20.79 -24.68
C LEU A 226 28.06 21.57 -24.50
N ASP A 227 28.73 21.41 -23.36
CA ASP A 227 30.03 22.03 -23.09
C ASP A 227 31.10 21.53 -24.07
N LYS A 228 31.18 20.21 -24.29
CA LYS A 228 32.12 19.62 -25.27
C LYS A 228 31.83 20.09 -26.70
N ALA A 229 30.56 20.18 -27.09
CA ALA A 229 30.17 20.68 -28.40
C ALA A 229 30.55 22.17 -28.56
N SER A 230 30.39 22.96 -27.50
CA SER A 230 30.78 24.38 -27.49
C SER A 230 32.30 24.56 -27.56
N GLU A 231 33.07 23.72 -26.87
CA GLU A 231 34.54 23.71 -26.95
C GLU A 231 35.02 23.35 -28.36
N ALA A 232 34.46 22.28 -28.95
CA ALA A 232 34.77 21.89 -30.33
C ALA A 232 34.48 23.01 -31.33
N MET A 233 33.33 23.67 -31.20
CA MET A 233 32.96 24.82 -32.04
C MET A 233 33.94 25.99 -31.90
N GLN A 234 34.43 26.27 -30.69
CA GLN A 234 35.46 27.31 -30.48
C GLN A 234 36.79 26.94 -31.15
N VAL A 235 37.19 25.67 -31.08
CA VAL A 235 38.40 25.16 -31.75
C VAL A 235 38.27 25.30 -33.27
N ASP A 236 37.14 24.87 -33.83
CA ASP A 236 36.86 24.97 -35.27
C ASP A 236 36.82 26.43 -35.75
N ALA A 237 36.18 27.32 -34.99
CA ALA A 237 36.15 28.76 -35.30
C ALA A 237 37.55 29.38 -35.31
N ARG A 238 38.42 29.01 -34.35
CA ARG A 238 39.83 29.43 -34.34
C ARG A 238 40.59 28.86 -35.54
N GLY A 239 40.35 27.60 -35.89
CA GLY A 239 40.91 26.94 -37.07
C GLY A 239 40.54 27.65 -38.38
N LEU A 240 39.26 27.99 -38.55
CA LEU A 240 38.75 28.71 -39.71
C LEU A 240 39.34 30.12 -39.83
N THR A 241 39.48 30.82 -38.70
CA THR A 241 40.12 32.14 -38.64
C THR A 241 41.59 32.04 -39.09
N GLY A 242 42.33 31.04 -38.60
CA GLY A 242 43.71 30.79 -39.01
C GLY A 242 43.85 30.38 -40.48
N ALA A 243 42.94 29.56 -40.99
CA ALA A 243 42.91 29.18 -42.42
C ALA A 243 42.63 30.38 -43.32
N SER A 244 41.71 31.26 -42.91
CA SER A 244 41.41 32.51 -43.62
C SER A 244 42.61 33.45 -43.66
N GLU A 245 43.37 33.55 -42.57
CA GLU A 245 44.61 34.36 -42.54
C GLU A 245 45.69 33.80 -43.48
N ARG A 246 45.90 32.47 -43.48
CA ARG A 246 46.81 31.83 -44.44
C ARG A 246 46.38 32.06 -45.89
N ALA A 247 45.09 31.94 -46.18
CA ALA A 247 44.55 32.22 -47.51
C ALA A 247 44.81 33.67 -47.94
N ARG A 248 44.61 34.64 -47.04
CA ARG A 248 44.95 36.07 -47.29
C ARG A 248 46.43 36.26 -47.62
N GLN A 249 47.33 35.65 -46.83
CA GLN A 249 48.77 35.73 -47.07
C GLN A 249 49.18 35.11 -48.42
N GLN A 250 48.58 33.97 -48.77
CA GLN A 250 48.87 33.29 -50.03
C GLN A 250 48.35 34.07 -51.23
N ILE A 251 47.16 34.67 -51.15
CA ILE A 251 46.64 35.59 -52.18
C ILE A 251 47.59 36.78 -52.36
N ALA A 252 48.09 37.37 -51.27
CA ALA A 252 49.05 38.48 -51.33
C ALA A 252 50.38 38.06 -51.99
N SER A 253 50.88 36.85 -51.71
CA SER A 253 52.08 36.31 -52.36
C SER A 253 51.85 36.07 -53.85
N VAL A 254 50.72 35.46 -54.23
CA VAL A 254 50.36 35.22 -55.64
C VAL A 254 50.27 36.54 -56.40
N SER A 255 49.61 37.56 -55.83
CA SER A 255 49.51 38.88 -56.44
C SER A 255 50.89 39.53 -56.67
N ARG A 256 51.82 39.39 -55.71
CA ARG A 256 53.20 39.88 -55.85
C ARG A 256 53.93 39.17 -56.99
N ASN A 257 53.88 37.84 -57.03
CA ASN A 257 54.51 37.03 -58.08
C ASN A 257 53.91 37.35 -59.46
N SER A 258 52.59 37.58 -59.55
CA SER A 258 51.95 38.00 -60.79
C SER A 258 52.47 39.35 -61.29
N ASN A 259 52.66 40.34 -60.41
CA ASN A 259 53.23 41.64 -60.80
C ASN A 259 54.67 41.52 -61.29
N GLU A 260 55.49 40.69 -60.63
CA GLU A 260 56.87 40.41 -61.05
C GLU A 260 56.91 39.70 -62.41
N MET A 261 55.99 38.77 -62.65
CA MET A 261 55.83 38.08 -63.93
C MET A 261 55.43 39.06 -65.05
N THR A 262 54.47 39.96 -64.82
CA THR A 262 54.09 40.99 -65.80
C THR A 262 55.28 41.87 -66.15
N THR A 263 56.07 42.29 -65.16
CA THR A 263 57.30 43.08 -65.38
C THR A 263 58.32 42.30 -66.22
N SER A 264 58.52 41.01 -65.93
CA SER A 264 59.43 40.15 -66.70
C SER A 264 58.96 39.94 -68.14
N ILE A 265 57.64 39.82 -68.36
CA ILE A 265 57.05 39.75 -69.70
C ILE A 265 57.28 41.05 -70.46
N GLU A 266 57.09 42.21 -69.83
CA GLU A 266 57.37 43.52 -70.45
C GLU A 266 58.84 43.68 -70.84
N GLN A 267 59.77 43.28 -69.96
CA GLN A 267 61.20 43.26 -70.24
C GLN A 267 61.55 42.33 -71.41
N THR A 268 60.95 41.14 -71.44
CA THR A 268 61.16 40.17 -72.53
C THR A 268 60.60 40.69 -73.86
N ALA A 269 59.44 41.36 -73.83
CA ALA A 269 58.86 41.99 -75.01
C ALA A 269 59.75 43.12 -75.55
N ALA A 270 60.30 43.97 -74.66
CA ALA A 270 61.24 45.01 -75.04
C ALA A 270 62.52 44.44 -75.68
N ALA A 271 63.13 43.42 -75.06
CA ALA A 271 64.28 42.73 -75.64
C ALA A 271 63.96 42.08 -77.00
N SER A 272 62.77 41.50 -77.15
CA SER A 272 62.32 40.93 -78.43
C SER A 272 62.17 42.01 -79.51
N GLN A 273 61.67 43.20 -79.15
CA GLN A 273 61.54 44.34 -80.05
C GLN A 273 62.92 44.86 -80.51
N GLU A 274 63.88 44.93 -79.58
CA GLU A 274 65.26 45.35 -79.86
C GLU A 274 66.00 44.34 -80.74
N LEU A 275 65.80 43.04 -80.52
CA LEU A 275 66.28 41.97 -81.40
C LEU A 275 65.68 42.10 -82.81
N ALA A 276 64.37 42.34 -82.94
CA ALA A 276 63.73 42.54 -84.24
C ALA A 276 64.32 43.76 -84.98
N SER A 277 64.59 44.86 -84.26
CA SER A 277 65.27 46.04 -84.82
C SER A 277 66.69 45.71 -85.29
N SER A 278 67.46 44.97 -84.48
CA SER A 278 68.81 44.53 -84.83
C SER A 278 68.83 43.62 -86.06
N ILE A 279 67.87 42.69 -86.17
CA ILE A 279 67.71 41.84 -87.36
C ILE A 279 67.41 42.68 -88.60
N ALA A 280 66.56 43.70 -88.49
CA ALA A 280 66.26 44.61 -89.60
C ALA A 280 67.49 45.44 -90.03
N GLU A 281 68.31 45.89 -89.09
CA GLU A 281 69.59 46.57 -89.32
C GLU A 281 70.59 45.66 -90.04
N ILE A 282 70.74 44.42 -89.57
CA ILE A 282 71.58 43.39 -90.20
C ILE A 282 71.10 43.14 -91.64
N GLY A 283 69.79 43.03 -91.84
CA GLY A 283 69.18 42.90 -93.18
C GLY A 283 69.56 44.06 -94.11
N ARG A 284 69.50 45.31 -93.63
CA ARG A 284 69.94 46.50 -94.40
C ARG A 284 71.43 46.43 -94.75
N ASN A 285 72.29 46.14 -93.78
CA ASN A 285 73.74 46.03 -93.97
C ASN A 285 74.12 44.93 -94.98
N VAL A 286 73.43 43.77 -94.91
CA VAL A 286 73.63 42.68 -95.86
C VAL A 286 73.25 43.11 -97.28
N SER A 287 72.11 43.80 -97.44
CA SER A 287 71.69 44.33 -98.75
C SER A 287 72.69 45.35 -99.31
N GLN A 288 73.16 46.28 -98.48
CA GLN A 288 74.16 47.28 -98.86
C GLN A 288 75.51 46.65 -99.25
N THR A 289 75.92 45.60 -98.53
CA THR A 289 77.14 44.85 -98.85
C THR A 289 77.00 44.10 -100.17
N ALA A 290 75.83 43.55 -100.46
CA ALA A 290 75.52 42.92 -101.75
C ALA A 290 75.58 43.93 -102.92
N ASP A 291 75.00 45.13 -102.76
CA ASP A 291 75.06 46.21 -103.77
C ASP A 291 76.49 46.69 -104.01
N SER A 292 77.27 46.84 -102.95
CA SER A 292 78.69 47.22 -103.01
C SER A 292 79.51 46.15 -103.74
N SER A 293 79.27 44.87 -103.43
CA SER A 293 79.92 43.73 -104.10
C SER A 293 79.54 43.65 -105.57
N GLN A 294 78.28 43.90 -105.92
CA GLN A 294 77.82 43.94 -107.32
C GLN A 294 78.43 45.12 -108.10
N SER A 295 78.57 46.28 -107.45
CA SER A 295 79.24 47.44 -108.03
C SER A 295 80.74 47.21 -108.22
N ALA A 296 81.42 46.59 -107.25
CA ALA A 296 82.81 46.17 -107.40
C ALA A 296 82.99 45.17 -108.56
N ALA A 297 82.08 44.21 -108.71
CA ALA A 297 82.10 43.26 -109.83
C ALA A 297 81.88 43.95 -111.19
N ARG A 298 81.03 44.99 -111.27
CA ARG A 298 80.88 45.81 -112.49
C ARG A 298 82.15 46.58 -112.81
N LEU A 299 82.77 47.20 -111.79
CA LEU A 299 84.02 47.94 -111.95
C LEU A 299 85.15 47.02 -112.44
N ALA A 300 85.25 45.82 -111.88
CA ALA A 300 86.21 44.81 -112.31
C ALA A 300 86.00 44.37 -113.78
N ARG A 301 84.74 44.19 -114.21
CA ARG A 301 84.43 43.89 -115.62
C ARG A 301 84.80 45.04 -116.55
N ALA A 302 84.49 46.28 -116.17
CA ALA A 302 84.85 47.46 -116.96
C ALA A 302 86.37 47.61 -117.10
N ALA A 303 87.13 47.38 -116.02
CA ALA A 303 88.59 47.34 -116.05
C ALA A 303 89.12 46.25 -116.99
N SER A 304 88.54 45.04 -116.98
CA SER A 304 88.89 43.99 -117.96
C SER A 304 88.62 44.42 -119.41
N THR A 305 87.52 45.13 -119.67
CA THR A 305 87.21 45.61 -121.03
C THR A 305 88.20 46.69 -121.50
N GLU A 306 88.62 47.61 -120.61
CA GLU A 306 89.67 48.59 -120.94
C GLU A 306 91.03 47.93 -121.20
N ILE A 307 91.40 46.92 -120.41
CA ILE A 307 92.66 46.17 -120.61
C ILE A 307 92.65 45.47 -121.98
N GLU A 308 91.53 44.89 -122.41
CA GLU A 308 91.39 44.31 -123.75
C GLU A 308 91.45 45.36 -124.87
N ALA A 309 90.93 46.57 -124.64
CA ALA A 309 91.01 47.66 -125.62
C ALA A 309 92.44 48.18 -125.78
N LEU A 310 93.18 48.30 -124.67
CA LEU A 310 94.59 48.66 -124.66
C LEU A 310 95.46 47.66 -125.44
N ALA A 311 95.20 46.35 -125.26
CA ALA A 311 95.93 45.29 -125.95
C ALA A 311 95.80 45.37 -127.48
N ARG A 312 94.60 45.67 -128.00
CA ARG A 312 94.36 45.81 -129.45
C ARG A 312 95.01 47.04 -130.07
N THR A 313 95.17 48.12 -129.30
CA THR A 313 95.79 49.36 -129.79
C THR A 313 97.31 49.23 -129.87
N GLY A 314 97.92 48.41 -129.00
CA GLY A 314 99.36 48.11 -129.03
C GLY A 314 99.81 47.38 -130.31
N GLU A 315 99.02 46.42 -130.80
CA GLU A 315 99.33 45.67 -132.04
C GLU A 315 99.32 46.55 -133.30
N SER A 316 98.47 47.60 -133.31
CA SER A 316 98.28 48.49 -134.45
C SER A 316 99.48 49.44 -134.67
N VAL A 317 100.26 49.72 -133.62
CA VAL A 317 101.43 50.62 -133.67
C VAL A 317 102.69 49.88 -134.16
N GLY A 318 102.78 48.57 -133.95
CA GLY A 318 103.93 47.76 -134.38
C GLY A 318 104.07 47.68 -135.91
N ALA A 319 102.97 47.71 -136.66
CA ALA A 319 102.97 47.52 -138.12
C ALA A 319 103.53 48.73 -138.93
N VAL A 320 103.75 49.89 -138.32
CA VAL A 320 104.12 51.14 -139.04
C VAL A 320 105.62 51.46 -138.97
N VAL A 321 106.39 50.81 -138.08
CA VAL A 321 107.80 51.18 -137.84
C VAL A 321 108.81 50.52 -138.79
N GLU A 322 108.45 49.43 -139.49
CA GLU A 322 109.43 48.68 -140.32
C GLU A 322 109.46 49.09 -141.82
N ILE A 323 108.58 49.99 -142.28
CA ILE A 323 108.47 50.38 -143.71
C ILE A 323 109.47 51.48 -144.14
N ILE A 324 110.27 52.10 -143.25
CA ILE A 324 111.20 53.19 -143.61
C ILE A 324 112.63 53.02 -143.05
N ARG A 325 113.24 51.83 -143.18
CA ARG A 325 114.71 51.77 -143.16
C ARG A 325 115.31 50.69 -144.06
#